data_AF-A0A932A4P9-F1
#
_entry.id   AF-A0A932A4P9-F1
#
_cell.length_a   1.000
_cell.length_b   1.000
_cell.length_c   1.000
_cell.angle_alpha   90.00
_cell.angle_beta   90.00
_cell.angle_gamma   90.00
#
_symmetry.space_group_name_H-M   'P 1'
#
loop_
_entity.id
_entity.type
_entity.pdbx_description
1 polymer ?
#
loop_
_entity_poly.entity_id
_entity_poly.type
_entity_poly.pdbx_seq_one_letter_code
_entity_poly.pdbx_strand_id
1 'polypeptide(L)'
;MKIIDRYITREFLLYFLIALSTFTSLFLLVDILQRSMKEGLSVALLQFTLLQGPFVISQMVPVACLMASMFALTALAKNSELIAMYATGISTERLAVVLVTVASLIGIGNFFLADLIVPPTLKKAKYVYHVDVKKQGSFQIFKTSRIWYRSPNAIYNIDYFSPENQSASGVHIYLFDNAFKLIEQISAKTATFDGTHWSLHEGKSTTLIDDFPITHSFLTKKAVKPLVLKNSKIISPEINSRASILSATKLTFMLKFLMPWLA
;
A
#
# COMPACT_ATOMS: atom_id res chain seq x y z
N MET A 1 34.34 -19.28 -2.43
CA MET A 1 33.94 -18.66 -3.72
C MET A 1 35.18 -18.61 -4.61
N LYS A 2 35.11 -19.11 -5.86
CA LYS A 2 36.26 -19.04 -6.77
C LYS A 2 36.47 -17.56 -7.16
N ILE A 3 37.71 -17.16 -7.45
CA ILE A 3 38.08 -15.76 -7.76
C ILE A 3 37.20 -15.16 -8.86
N ILE A 4 36.84 -15.97 -9.86
CA ILE A 4 35.97 -15.62 -11.00
C ILE A 4 34.55 -15.26 -10.55
N ASP A 5 33.96 -16.00 -9.62
CA ASP A 5 32.60 -15.74 -9.15
C ASP A 5 32.53 -14.36 -8.46
N ARG A 6 33.57 -14.01 -7.69
CA ARG A 6 33.70 -12.71 -7.03
C ARG A 6 33.87 -11.56 -8.03
N TYR A 7 34.62 -11.81 -9.11
CA TYR A 7 34.83 -10.84 -10.17
C TYR A 7 33.52 -10.54 -10.91
N ILE A 8 32.80 -11.57 -11.38
CA ILE A 8 31.51 -11.42 -12.05
C ILE A 8 30.48 -10.72 -11.14
N THR A 9 30.45 -11.09 -9.86
CA THR A 9 29.54 -10.46 -8.88
C THR A 9 29.84 -8.97 -8.71
N ARG A 10 31.12 -8.59 -8.63
CA ARG A 10 31.52 -7.18 -8.52
C ARG A 10 31.10 -6.39 -9.76
N GLU A 11 31.34 -6.94 -10.94
CA GLU A 11 31.00 -6.31 -12.21
C GLU A 11 29.48 -6.12 -12.35
N PHE A 12 28.72 -7.17 -12.03
CA PHE A 12 27.27 -7.11 -12.00
C PHE A 12 26.74 -6.07 -11.00
N LEU A 13 27.29 -6.03 -9.77
CA LEU A 13 26.87 -5.07 -8.75
C LEU A 13 27.19 -3.63 -9.15
N LEU A 14 28.32 -3.39 -9.81
CA LEU A 14 28.67 -2.07 -10.33
C LEU A 14 27.61 -1.59 -11.34
N TYR A 15 27.32 -2.40 -12.36
CA TYR A 15 26.31 -2.05 -13.37
C TYR A 15 24.90 -1.95 -12.78
N PHE A 16 24.58 -2.77 -11.79
CA PHE A 16 23.33 -2.68 -11.04
C PHE A 16 23.17 -1.35 -10.32
N LEU A 17 24.19 -0.91 -9.58
CA LEU A 17 24.13 0.37 -8.86
C LEU A 17 24.04 1.55 -9.83
N ILE A 18 24.77 1.51 -10.94
CA ILE A 18 24.71 2.54 -11.98
C ILE A 18 23.29 2.57 -12.58
N ALA A 19 22.77 1.43 -13.05
CA ALA A 19 21.44 1.36 -13.64
C ALA A 19 20.35 1.80 -12.66
N LEU A 20 20.38 1.30 -11.42
CA LEU A 20 19.43 1.66 -10.38
C LEU A 20 19.45 3.16 -10.09
N SER A 21 20.64 3.75 -9.96
CA SER A 21 20.80 5.20 -9.72
C SER A 21 20.26 6.01 -10.90
N THR A 22 20.60 5.63 -12.14
CA THR A 22 20.14 6.32 -13.35
C THR A 22 18.62 6.28 -13.48
N PHE A 23 18.00 5.11 -13.40
CA PHE A 23 16.54 4.98 -13.55
C PHE A 23 15.79 5.64 -12.40
N THR A 24 16.27 5.51 -11.17
CA THR A 24 15.65 6.15 -10.00
C THR A 24 15.74 7.67 -10.12
N SER A 25 16.92 8.21 -10.45
CA SER A 25 17.12 9.66 -10.61
C SER A 25 16.25 10.22 -11.74
N LEU A 26 16.20 9.54 -12.89
CA LEU A 26 15.34 9.92 -14.01
C LEU A 26 13.87 9.96 -13.59
N PHE A 27 13.40 8.94 -12.89
CA PHE A 27 12.02 8.88 -12.41
C PHE A 27 11.70 10.04 -11.45
N LEU A 28 12.55 10.27 -10.45
CA LEU A 28 12.34 11.33 -9.46
C LEU A 28 12.38 12.72 -10.11
N LEU A 29 13.28 12.93 -11.07
CA LEU A 29 13.36 14.18 -11.83
C LEU A 29 12.05 14.43 -12.59
N VAL A 30 11.54 13.41 -13.29
CA VAL A 30 10.27 13.52 -14.02
C VAL A 30 9.10 13.82 -13.07
N ASP A 31 9.02 13.15 -11.92
CA ASP A 31 7.96 13.39 -10.93
C ASP A 31 8.03 14.81 -10.33
N ILE A 32 9.24 15.31 -10.01
CA ILE A 32 9.44 16.70 -9.56
C ILE A 32 8.99 17.70 -10.62
N LEU A 33 9.40 17.52 -11.89
CA LEU A 33 9.04 18.45 -12.96
C LEU A 33 7.52 18.48 -13.17
N GLN A 34 6.87 17.31 -13.24
CA GLN A 34 5.42 17.22 -13.42
C GLN A 34 4.64 17.88 -12.30
N ARG A 35 5.09 17.74 -11.04
CA ARG A 35 4.43 18.33 -9.87
C ARG A 35 4.71 19.83 -9.72
N SER A 36 5.95 20.24 -10.00
CA SER A 36 6.36 21.64 -9.98
C SER A 36 5.52 22.48 -10.96
N MET A 37 5.20 21.93 -12.14
CA MET A 37 4.31 22.60 -13.10
C MET A 37 2.87 22.79 -12.59
N LYS A 38 2.40 21.98 -11.65
CA LYS A 38 1.02 22.02 -11.14
C LYS A 38 0.88 22.84 -9.86
N GLU A 39 1.82 22.66 -8.93
CA GLU A 39 1.72 23.16 -7.54
C GLU A 39 2.85 24.16 -7.19
N GLY A 40 3.80 24.40 -8.10
CA GLY A 40 4.99 25.20 -7.86
C GLY A 40 6.11 24.42 -7.16
N LEU A 41 7.33 24.95 -7.23
CA LEU A 41 8.50 24.34 -6.59
C LEU A 41 8.55 24.78 -5.12
N SER A 42 8.33 23.84 -4.20
CA SER A 42 8.33 24.08 -2.75
C SER A 42 9.28 23.12 -2.03
N VAL A 43 9.83 23.53 -0.89
CA VAL A 43 10.66 22.67 -0.03
C VAL A 43 9.89 21.42 0.39
N ALA A 44 8.58 21.55 0.63
CA ALA A 44 7.69 20.44 0.94
C ALA A 44 7.60 19.40 -0.20
N LEU A 45 7.66 19.85 -1.45
CA LEU A 45 7.65 18.96 -2.62
C LEU A 45 8.96 18.16 -2.72
N LEU A 46 10.10 18.78 -2.42
CA LEU A 46 11.39 18.09 -2.37
C LEU A 46 11.41 17.05 -1.24
N GLN A 47 10.92 17.40 -0.05
CA GLN A 47 10.79 16.48 1.07
C GLN A 47 9.88 15.29 0.73
N PHE A 48 8.74 15.57 0.09
CA PHE A 48 7.84 14.54 -0.41
C PHE A 48 8.55 13.58 -1.38
N THR A 49 9.29 14.13 -2.35
CA THR A 49 9.99 13.33 -3.36
C THR A 49 11.06 12.43 -2.72
N LEU A 50 11.83 12.96 -1.76
CA LEU A 50 12.82 12.19 -1.01
C LEU A 50 12.18 11.05 -0.20
N LEU A 51 11.02 11.30 0.42
CA LEU A 51 10.26 10.28 1.14
C LEU A 51 9.65 9.21 0.19
N GLN A 52 9.40 9.55 -1.07
CA GLN A 52 9.00 8.56 -2.08
C GLN A 52 10.18 7.77 -2.65
N GLY A 53 11.42 8.23 -2.49
CA GLY A 53 12.64 7.59 -3.00
C GLY A 53 12.71 6.07 -2.77
N PRO A 54 12.53 5.56 -1.54
CA PRO A 54 12.57 4.12 -1.27
C PRO A 54 11.52 3.31 -2.04
N PHE A 55 10.34 3.88 -2.25
CA PHE A 55 9.29 3.24 -3.04
C PHE A 55 9.70 3.12 -4.52
N VAL A 56 10.24 4.20 -5.08
CA VAL A 56 10.73 4.23 -6.47
C VAL A 56 11.89 3.24 -6.65
N ILE A 57 12.86 3.24 -5.74
CA ILE A 57 13.98 2.29 -5.74
C ILE A 57 13.45 0.86 -5.80
N SER A 58 12.48 0.51 -4.93
CA SER A 58 11.92 -0.84 -4.89
C SER A 58 11.29 -1.30 -6.20
N GLN A 59 10.64 -0.36 -6.91
CA GLN A 59 10.07 -0.62 -8.24
C GLN A 59 11.12 -0.73 -9.34
N MET A 60 12.24 -0.01 -9.22
CA MET A 60 13.32 0.02 -10.22
C MET A 60 14.30 -1.15 -10.07
N VAL A 61 14.36 -1.83 -8.92
CA VAL A 61 15.27 -2.96 -8.69
C VAL A 61 15.17 -4.05 -9.79
N PRO A 62 13.99 -4.58 -10.17
CA PRO A 62 13.90 -5.61 -11.19
C PRO A 62 14.40 -5.14 -12.56
N VAL A 63 14.07 -3.90 -12.94
CA VAL A 63 14.52 -3.28 -14.20
C VAL A 63 16.04 -3.09 -14.19
N ALA A 64 16.59 -2.60 -13.08
CA ALA A 64 18.02 -2.44 -12.89
C ALA A 64 18.77 -3.77 -12.93
N CYS A 65 18.21 -4.85 -12.35
CA CYS A 65 18.81 -6.19 -12.43
C CYS A 65 18.90 -6.71 -13.86
N LEU A 66 17.84 -6.54 -14.65
CA LEU A 66 17.84 -6.91 -16.08
C LEU A 66 18.92 -6.13 -16.82
N MET A 67 18.95 -4.81 -16.66
CA MET A 67 19.93 -3.96 -17.34
C MET A 67 21.37 -4.29 -16.91
N ALA A 68 21.59 -4.53 -15.63
CA ALA A 68 22.89 -4.91 -15.08
C ALA A 68 23.38 -6.24 -15.65
N SER A 69 22.50 -7.24 -15.79
CA SER A 69 22.87 -8.53 -16.37
C SER A 69 23.31 -8.36 -17.82
N MET A 70 22.58 -7.56 -18.60
CA MET A 70 22.90 -7.28 -20.00
C MET A 70 24.23 -6.53 -20.12
N PHE A 71 24.44 -5.47 -19.34
CA PHE A 71 25.68 -4.69 -19.38
C PHE A 71 26.89 -5.46 -18.88
N ALA A 72 26.76 -6.21 -17.79
CA ALA A 72 27.84 -7.06 -17.29
C ALA A 72 28.27 -8.07 -18.38
N LEU A 73 27.32 -8.83 -18.94
CA LEU A 73 27.64 -9.79 -20.02
C LEU A 73 28.26 -9.11 -21.24
N THR A 74 27.75 -7.94 -21.62
CA THR A 74 28.31 -7.15 -22.74
C THR A 74 29.74 -6.70 -22.47
N ALA A 75 30.04 -6.24 -21.24
CA ALA A 75 31.39 -5.82 -20.85
C ALA A 75 32.39 -6.98 -20.89
N LEU A 76 32.03 -8.12 -20.30
CA LEU A 76 32.86 -9.33 -20.33
C LEU A 76 33.05 -9.85 -21.76
N ALA A 77 32.04 -9.74 -22.63
CA ALA A 77 32.15 -10.11 -24.04
C ALA A 77 33.08 -9.17 -24.81
N LYS A 78 32.95 -7.85 -24.61
CA LYS A 78 33.76 -6.82 -25.29
C LYS A 78 35.25 -6.95 -24.96
N ASN A 79 35.59 -7.31 -23.72
CA ASN A 79 36.98 -7.53 -23.31
C ASN A 79 37.52 -8.92 -23.67
N SER A 80 36.76 -9.75 -24.40
CA SER A 80 37.08 -11.15 -24.68
C SER A 80 37.28 -12.04 -23.42
N GLU A 81 36.88 -11.55 -22.23
CA GLU A 81 36.96 -12.29 -20.97
C GLU A 81 35.98 -13.47 -20.97
N LEU A 82 34.81 -13.28 -21.57
CA LEU A 82 33.79 -14.31 -21.69
C LEU A 82 34.29 -15.49 -22.56
N ILE A 83 34.99 -15.20 -23.66
CA ILE A 83 35.60 -16.20 -24.54
C ILE A 83 36.76 -16.92 -23.83
N ALA A 84 37.60 -16.18 -23.10
CA ALA A 84 38.70 -16.76 -22.31
C ALA A 84 38.20 -17.72 -21.21
N MET A 85 37.09 -17.39 -20.55
CA MET A 85 36.44 -18.29 -19.58
C MET A 85 35.94 -19.57 -20.23
N TYR A 86 35.35 -19.50 -21.43
CA TYR A 86 34.89 -20.69 -22.15
C TYR A 86 36.06 -21.55 -22.64
N ALA A 87 37.15 -20.94 -23.09
CA ALA A 87 38.37 -21.66 -23.51
C ALA A 87 39.02 -22.44 -22.36
N THR A 88 38.84 -21.99 -21.10
CA THR A 88 39.33 -22.67 -19.90
C THR A 88 38.37 -23.73 -19.33
N GLY A 89 37.29 -24.02 -20.05
CA GLY A 89 36.33 -25.08 -19.69
C GLY A 89 35.25 -24.64 -18.69
N ILE A 90 35.04 -23.34 -18.48
CA ILE A 90 33.94 -22.86 -17.63
C ILE A 90 32.64 -22.92 -18.42
N SER A 91 31.66 -23.67 -17.92
CA SER A 91 30.35 -23.78 -18.55
C SER A 91 29.55 -22.47 -18.48
N THR A 92 28.74 -22.22 -19.52
CA THR A 92 27.80 -21.09 -19.57
C THR A 92 26.77 -21.14 -18.45
N GLU A 93 26.34 -22.35 -18.06
CA GLU A 93 25.40 -22.56 -16.96
C GLU A 93 25.94 -22.02 -15.64
N ARG A 94 27.24 -22.21 -15.39
CA ARG A 94 27.86 -21.72 -14.16
C ARG A 94 27.84 -20.20 -14.07
N LEU A 95 28.04 -19.50 -15.18
CA LEU A 95 27.91 -18.05 -15.27
C LEU A 95 26.47 -17.60 -14.95
N ALA A 96 25.48 -18.29 -15.52
CA ALA A 96 24.07 -18.02 -15.26
C ALA A 96 23.70 -18.23 -13.78
N VAL A 97 24.18 -19.32 -13.16
CA VAL A 97 23.93 -19.61 -11.74
C VAL A 97 24.48 -18.49 -10.84
N VAL A 98 25.68 -17.98 -11.11
CA VAL A 98 26.27 -16.88 -10.33
C VAL A 98 25.39 -15.62 -10.44
N LEU A 99 25.00 -15.23 -11.66
CA LEU A 99 24.15 -14.06 -11.89
C LEU A 99 22.77 -14.20 -11.22
N VAL A 100 22.12 -15.35 -11.38
CA VAL A 100 20.81 -15.64 -10.76
C VAL A 100 20.91 -15.64 -9.25
N THR A 101 21.98 -16.19 -8.67
CA THR A 101 22.20 -16.20 -7.22
C THR A 101 22.32 -14.77 -6.68
N VAL A 102 23.11 -13.91 -7.33
CA VAL A 102 23.28 -12.52 -6.92
C VAL A 102 21.98 -11.73 -7.09
N ALA A 103 21.28 -11.90 -8.22
CA ALA A 103 19.99 -11.26 -8.46
C ALA A 103 18.93 -11.70 -7.43
N SER A 104 18.93 -12.98 -7.03
CA SER A 104 18.04 -13.51 -6.00
C SER A 104 18.32 -12.89 -4.63
N LEU A 105 19.60 -12.70 -4.27
CA LEU A 105 19.99 -12.02 -3.03
C LEU A 105 19.52 -10.55 -3.03
N ILE A 106 19.64 -9.85 -4.15
CA ILE A 106 19.11 -8.50 -4.31
C ILE A 106 17.58 -8.49 -4.19
N GLY A 107 16.90 -9.49 -4.79
CA GLY A 107 15.45 -9.65 -4.68
C GLY A 107 14.98 -9.84 -3.24
N ILE A 108 15.69 -10.65 -2.44
CA ILE A 108 15.44 -10.81 -1.02
C ILE A 108 15.64 -9.49 -0.27
N GLY A 109 16.73 -8.77 -0.56
CA GLY A 109 16.97 -7.43 0.00
C GLY A 109 15.85 -6.44 -0.34
N ASN A 110 15.39 -6.44 -1.59
CA ASN A 110 14.28 -5.60 -2.04
C ASN A 110 12.95 -5.97 -1.35
N PHE A 111 12.72 -7.25 -1.10
CA PHE A 111 11.55 -7.71 -0.35
C PHE A 111 11.51 -7.10 1.06
N PHE A 112 12.62 -7.14 1.79
CA PHE A 112 12.71 -6.48 3.11
C PHE A 112 12.56 -4.96 3.01
N LEU A 113 13.14 -4.33 1.99
CA LEU A 113 12.97 -2.90 1.75
C LEU A 113 11.49 -2.54 1.49
N ALA A 114 10.79 -3.35 0.69
CA ALA A 114 9.38 -3.17 0.35
C ALA A 114 8.44 -3.39 1.53
N ASP A 115 8.79 -4.26 2.49
CA ASP A 115 7.94 -4.56 3.65
C ASP A 115 8.24 -3.64 4.85
N LEU A 116 9.51 -3.35 5.14
CA LEU A 116 9.90 -2.57 6.33
C LEU A 116 9.99 -1.07 6.07
N ILE A 117 10.58 -0.65 4.95
CA ILE A 117 10.95 0.76 4.72
C ILE A 117 9.88 1.49 3.91
N VAL A 118 9.34 0.86 2.87
CA VAL A 118 8.38 1.50 1.97
C VAL A 118 7.09 1.94 2.69
N PRO A 119 6.40 1.12 3.51
CA PRO A 119 5.13 1.51 4.11
C PRO A 119 5.20 2.73 5.03
N PRO A 120 6.14 2.83 6.01
CA PRO A 120 6.21 4.02 6.86
C PRO A 120 6.61 5.26 6.09
N THR A 121 7.53 5.14 5.12
CA THR A 121 8.02 6.30 4.35
C THR A 121 6.95 6.82 3.41
N LEU A 122 6.19 5.94 2.75
CA LEU A 122 5.09 6.33 1.87
C LEU A 122 3.91 6.95 2.64
N LYS A 123 3.61 6.47 3.86
CA LYS A 123 2.62 7.11 4.74
C LYS A 123 3.02 8.55 5.09
N LYS A 124 4.28 8.76 5.47
CA LYS A 124 4.83 10.10 5.73
C LYS A 124 4.81 10.98 4.47
N ALA A 125 5.20 10.43 3.31
CA ALA A 125 5.15 11.14 2.04
C ALA A 125 3.73 11.65 1.73
N LYS A 126 2.72 10.78 1.84
CA LYS A 126 1.32 11.17 1.63
C LYS A 126 0.88 12.29 2.58
N TYR A 127 1.29 12.21 3.85
CA TYR A 127 0.99 13.26 4.82
C TYR A 127 1.57 14.62 4.38
N VAL A 128 2.88 14.67 4.10
CA VAL A 128 3.57 15.89 3.64
C VAL A 128 2.95 16.45 2.37
N TYR A 129 2.58 15.57 1.43
CA TYR A 129 1.95 16.00 0.18
C TYR A 129 0.60 16.70 0.42
N HIS A 130 -0.26 16.13 1.27
CA HIS A 130 -1.58 16.70 1.51
C HIS A 130 -1.55 17.92 2.43
N VAL A 131 -0.77 17.90 3.52
CA VAL A 131 -0.68 19.05 4.44
C VAL A 131 0.16 20.18 3.85
N ASP A 132 1.38 19.88 3.42
CA ASP A 132 2.37 20.92 3.19
C ASP A 132 2.40 21.38 1.72
N VAL A 133 2.14 20.48 0.76
CA VAL A 133 2.11 20.82 -0.66
C VAL A 133 0.73 21.31 -1.09
N LYS A 134 -0.32 20.53 -0.80
CA LYS A 134 -1.71 20.92 -1.16
C LYS A 134 -2.35 21.91 -0.19
N LYS A 135 -1.72 22.19 0.95
CA LYS A 135 -2.29 23.05 2.02
C LYS A 135 -3.67 22.59 2.47
N GLN A 136 -3.97 21.30 2.34
CA GLN A 136 -5.20 20.71 2.87
C GLN A 136 -4.98 20.52 4.37
N GLY A 137 -5.86 21.09 5.21
CA GLY A 137 -5.74 20.93 6.66
C GLY A 137 -5.54 19.47 7.05
N SER A 138 -4.72 19.21 8.07
CA SER A 138 -4.30 17.86 8.52
C SER A 138 -5.46 16.88 8.74
N PHE A 139 -6.65 17.41 9.03
CA PHE A 139 -7.90 16.67 9.20
C PHE A 139 -8.47 16.01 7.94
N GLN A 140 -8.11 16.46 6.74
CA GLN A 140 -8.61 15.92 5.47
C GLN A 140 -7.84 14.66 5.01
N ILE A 141 -6.79 14.27 5.73
CA ILE A 141 -5.93 13.12 5.39
C ILE A 141 -6.48 11.82 5.95
N PHE A 142 -7.15 11.89 7.10
CA PHE A 142 -8.04 10.82 7.51
C PHE A 142 -9.21 10.81 6.53
N LYS A 143 -9.62 9.64 6.06
CA LYS A 143 -10.83 9.47 5.23
C LYS A 143 -12.03 9.75 6.12
N THR A 144 -12.17 11.01 6.52
CA THR A 144 -13.17 11.56 7.40
C THR A 144 -14.47 11.69 6.63
N SER A 145 -14.43 11.74 5.29
CA SER A 145 -15.60 11.77 4.45
C SER A 145 -15.83 10.49 3.65
N ARG A 146 -17.11 10.13 3.47
CA ARG A 146 -17.57 8.99 2.67
C ARG A 146 -16.93 7.66 3.10
N ILE A 147 -16.99 7.37 4.40
CA ILE A 147 -16.54 6.10 4.96
C ILE A 147 -17.60 5.05 4.66
N TRP A 148 -17.21 3.98 3.99
CA TRP A 148 -18.03 2.79 3.81
C TRP A 148 -17.43 1.66 4.62
N TYR A 149 -18.23 1.10 5.52
CA TYR A 149 -17.83 -0.02 6.37
C TYR A 149 -18.84 -1.15 6.25
N ARG A 150 -18.37 -2.38 6.01
CA ARG A 150 -19.23 -3.56 5.87
C ARG A 150 -19.02 -4.50 7.04
N SER A 151 -20.11 -4.81 7.74
CA SER A 151 -20.28 -5.87 8.72
C SER A 151 -21.03 -7.04 8.06
N PRO A 152 -21.01 -8.28 8.63
CA PRO A 152 -21.65 -9.43 7.99
C PRO A 152 -23.09 -9.20 7.54
N ASN A 153 -23.89 -8.51 8.35
CA ASN A 153 -25.32 -8.26 8.09
C ASN A 153 -25.65 -6.76 7.99
N ALA A 154 -24.64 -5.89 7.84
CA ALA A 154 -24.88 -4.45 7.76
C ALA A 154 -23.84 -3.72 6.93
N ILE A 155 -24.27 -2.70 6.18
CA ILE A 155 -23.40 -1.75 5.50
C ILE A 155 -23.62 -0.38 6.13
N TYR A 156 -22.54 0.26 6.55
CA TYR A 156 -22.52 1.60 7.12
C TYR A 156 -21.90 2.55 6.12
N ASN A 157 -22.54 3.69 5.92
CA ASN A 157 -22.06 4.80 5.14
C ASN A 157 -22.07 6.05 6.03
N ILE A 158 -20.93 6.71 6.15
CA ILE A 158 -20.75 7.88 7.01
C ILE A 158 -20.18 9.00 6.14
N ASP A 159 -20.90 10.11 6.05
CA ASP A 159 -20.52 11.25 5.21
C ASP A 159 -19.39 12.07 5.81
N TYR A 160 -19.37 12.23 7.14
CA TYR A 160 -18.31 12.93 7.86
C TYR A 160 -18.07 12.31 9.25
N PHE A 161 -16.83 12.14 9.67
CA PHE A 161 -16.45 11.64 11.01
C PHE A 161 -15.39 12.55 11.65
N SER A 162 -15.74 13.24 12.73
CA SER A 162 -14.80 14.03 13.53
C SER A 162 -14.18 13.17 14.63
N PRO A 163 -12.86 12.89 14.60
CA PRO A 163 -12.18 12.17 15.68
C PRO A 163 -12.09 12.97 16.98
N GLU A 164 -12.09 14.31 16.92
CA GLU A 164 -11.93 15.20 18.08
C GLU A 164 -13.18 15.21 18.96
N ASN A 165 -14.36 15.30 18.34
CA ASN A 165 -15.65 15.29 19.05
C ASN A 165 -16.29 13.89 19.12
N GLN A 166 -15.60 12.86 18.63
CA GLN A 166 -16.12 11.49 18.47
C GLN A 166 -17.56 11.46 17.89
N SER A 167 -17.78 12.30 16.88
CA SER A 167 -19.09 12.50 16.25
C SER A 167 -19.03 12.19 14.77
N ALA A 168 -20.08 11.56 14.26
CA ALA A 168 -20.30 11.30 12.85
C ALA A 168 -21.51 12.10 12.36
N SER A 169 -21.45 12.62 11.14
CA SER A 169 -22.55 13.31 10.49
C SER A 169 -22.91 12.58 9.20
N GLY A 170 -24.20 12.53 8.87
CA GLY A 170 -24.73 11.81 7.70
C GLY A 170 -24.45 10.31 7.80
N VAL A 171 -25.06 9.66 8.77
CA VAL A 171 -24.89 8.22 9.02
C VAL A 171 -26.04 7.45 8.40
N HIS A 172 -25.73 6.60 7.43
CA HIS A 172 -26.66 5.67 6.81
C HIS A 172 -26.25 4.23 7.15
N ILE A 173 -27.20 3.44 7.62
CA ILE A 173 -27.01 2.04 8.00
C ILE A 173 -28.02 1.20 7.22
N TYR A 174 -27.54 0.23 6.47
CA TYR A 174 -28.33 -0.72 5.71
C TYR A 174 -28.19 -2.09 6.37
N LEU A 175 -29.29 -2.66 6.86
CA LEU A 175 -29.34 -3.96 7.52
C LEU A 175 -29.88 -5.00 6.55
N PHE A 176 -29.15 -6.12 6.42
CA PHE A 176 -29.47 -7.20 5.50
C PHE A 176 -29.77 -8.50 6.23
N ASP A 177 -30.65 -9.31 5.65
CA ASP A 177 -30.86 -10.70 6.05
C ASP A 177 -29.71 -11.61 5.59
N ASN A 178 -29.71 -12.86 6.06
CA ASN A 178 -28.78 -13.92 5.64
C ASN A 178 -28.85 -14.20 4.11
N ALA A 179 -30.00 -13.96 3.48
CA ALA A 179 -30.19 -14.03 2.03
C ALA A 179 -29.78 -12.74 1.29
N PHE A 180 -29.14 -11.79 1.97
CA PHE A 180 -28.73 -10.49 1.44
C PHE A 180 -29.88 -9.58 0.99
N LYS A 181 -31.09 -9.83 1.49
CA LYS A 181 -32.27 -8.96 1.30
C LYS A 181 -32.23 -7.80 2.30
N LEU A 182 -32.46 -6.57 1.83
CA LEU A 182 -32.47 -5.38 2.69
C LEU A 182 -33.72 -5.42 3.60
N ILE A 183 -33.50 -5.42 4.92
CA ILE A 183 -34.58 -5.46 5.94
C ILE A 183 -34.88 -4.03 6.43
N GLU A 184 -33.85 -3.27 6.79
CA GLU A 184 -34.01 -1.96 7.42
C GLU A 184 -32.93 -1.00 6.91
N GLN A 185 -33.35 0.23 6.62
CA GLN A 185 -32.46 1.35 6.35
C GLN A 185 -32.63 2.40 7.45
N ILE A 186 -31.55 2.73 8.15
CA ILE A 186 -31.51 3.79 9.16
C ILE A 186 -30.69 4.94 8.60
N SER A 187 -31.27 6.14 8.57
CA SER A 187 -30.57 7.37 8.20
C SER A 187 -30.63 8.33 9.38
N ALA A 188 -29.49 8.83 9.84
CA ALA A 188 -29.38 9.78 10.94
C ALA A 188 -28.50 10.96 10.56
N LYS A 189 -28.88 12.15 11.01
CA LYS A 189 -28.15 13.38 10.71
C LYS A 189 -26.84 13.46 11.47
N THR A 190 -26.84 13.10 12.74
CA THR A 190 -25.64 13.03 13.59
C THR A 190 -25.62 11.76 14.41
N ALA A 191 -24.42 11.29 14.76
CA ALA A 191 -24.21 10.22 15.70
C ALA A 191 -23.04 10.56 16.62
N THR A 192 -23.19 10.32 17.92
CA THR A 192 -22.16 10.59 18.92
C THR A 192 -21.75 9.29 19.61
N PHE A 193 -20.47 9.14 19.90
CA PHE A 193 -19.97 8.00 20.65
C PHE A 193 -19.84 8.34 22.14
N ASP A 194 -20.51 7.56 22.98
CA ASP A 194 -20.52 7.74 24.44
C ASP A 194 -19.53 6.76 25.13
N GLY A 195 -18.43 6.42 24.46
CA GLY A 195 -17.41 5.46 24.94
C GLY A 195 -17.79 3.97 24.85
N THR A 196 -19.08 3.65 24.88
CA THR A 196 -19.58 2.26 24.81
C THR A 196 -20.47 2.00 23.60
N HIS A 197 -21.38 2.93 23.28
CA HIS A 197 -22.37 2.80 22.22
C HIS A 197 -22.45 4.06 21.36
N TRP A 198 -22.89 3.89 20.12
CA TRP A 198 -23.20 5.00 19.23
C TRP A 198 -24.67 5.40 19.40
N SER A 199 -24.91 6.66 19.74
CA SER A 199 -26.24 7.26 19.78
C SER A 199 -26.48 8.03 18.48
N LEU A 200 -27.52 7.64 17.74
CA LEU A 200 -27.94 8.31 16.50
C LEU A 200 -28.98 9.36 16.87
N HIS A 201 -28.81 10.58 16.37
CA HIS A 201 -29.70 11.72 16.60
C HIS A 201 -30.32 12.18 15.29
N GLU A 202 -31.59 12.61 15.37
CA GLU A 202 -32.39 13.14 14.28
C GLU A 202 -32.34 12.24 13.03
N GLY A 203 -33.09 11.13 13.08
CA GLY A 203 -33.06 10.14 12.00
C GLY A 203 -34.41 9.53 11.64
N LYS A 204 -34.39 8.75 10.57
CA LYS A 204 -35.50 7.97 10.04
C LYS A 204 -35.04 6.52 9.92
N SER A 205 -35.86 5.59 10.39
CA SER A 205 -35.69 4.16 10.19
C SER A 205 -36.82 3.70 9.27
N THR A 206 -36.45 3.14 8.12
CA THR A 206 -37.37 2.60 7.13
C THR A 206 -37.19 1.09 7.10
N THR A 207 -38.20 0.36 7.54
CA THR A 207 -38.23 -1.10 7.48
C THR A 207 -38.95 -1.52 6.21
N LEU A 208 -38.30 -2.34 5.39
CA LEU A 208 -38.86 -2.86 4.15
C LEU A 208 -39.48 -4.24 4.44
N ILE A 209 -40.78 -4.24 4.64
CA ILE A 209 -41.62 -5.45 4.75
C ILE A 209 -42.32 -5.60 3.40
N ASP A 210 -42.49 -6.84 2.93
CA ASP A 210 -42.81 -7.23 1.54
C ASP A 210 -43.90 -6.44 0.80
N ASP A 211 -44.85 -5.81 1.51
CA ASP A 211 -45.94 -5.06 0.89
C ASP A 211 -45.73 -3.53 0.85
N PHE A 212 -45.17 -2.90 1.90
CA PHE A 212 -44.94 -1.44 1.95
C PHE A 212 -43.82 -1.04 2.93
N PRO A 213 -42.98 -0.05 2.60
CA PRO A 213 -41.94 0.44 3.50
C PRO A 213 -42.54 1.25 4.65
N ILE A 214 -42.31 0.83 5.89
CA ILE A 214 -42.76 1.54 7.09
C ILE A 214 -41.63 2.45 7.57
N THR A 215 -41.88 3.75 7.66
CA THR A 215 -40.88 4.74 8.10
C THR A 215 -41.24 5.33 9.45
N HIS A 216 -40.34 5.19 10.42
CA HIS A 216 -40.43 5.81 11.74
C HIS A 216 -39.36 6.89 11.90
N SER A 217 -39.76 8.12 12.22
CA SER A 217 -38.84 9.18 12.64
C SER A 217 -38.49 9.03 14.12
N PHE A 218 -37.21 9.18 14.45
CA PHE A 218 -36.73 9.17 15.84
C PHE A 218 -35.88 10.41 16.12
N LEU A 219 -36.00 10.95 17.34
CA LEU A 219 -35.14 12.03 17.82
C LEU A 219 -33.80 11.49 18.31
N THR A 220 -33.82 10.39 19.06
CA THR A 220 -32.62 9.69 19.50
C THR A 220 -32.87 8.18 19.46
N LYS A 221 -32.01 7.43 18.75
CA LYS A 221 -32.04 5.96 18.71
C LYS A 221 -30.65 5.44 19.08
N LYS A 222 -30.56 4.59 20.10
CA LYS A 222 -29.31 3.86 20.39
C LYS A 222 -29.11 2.81 19.30
N ALA A 223 -27.90 2.74 18.72
CA ALA A 223 -27.59 1.72 17.74
C ALA A 223 -27.63 0.33 18.39
N VAL A 224 -28.51 -0.56 17.90
CA VAL A 224 -28.82 -1.87 18.50
C VAL A 224 -27.66 -2.87 18.38
N LYS A 225 -26.68 -2.61 17.51
CA LYS A 225 -25.40 -3.32 17.48
C LYS A 225 -24.28 -2.33 17.75
N PRO A 226 -23.29 -2.67 18.59
CA PRO A 226 -22.15 -1.79 18.78
C PRO A 226 -21.49 -1.61 17.42
N LEU A 227 -21.57 -0.39 16.90
CA LEU A 227 -20.60 0.14 15.96
C LEU A 227 -19.26 0.08 16.70
N VAL A 228 -18.60 -1.08 16.66
CA VAL A 228 -17.24 -1.26 17.16
C VAL A 228 -16.32 -0.56 16.16
N LEU A 229 -16.44 0.76 16.09
CA LEU A 229 -15.44 1.65 15.51
C LEU A 229 -14.34 1.78 16.57
N LYS A 230 -13.67 0.66 16.88
CA LYS A 230 -12.53 0.68 17.80
C LYS A 230 -11.48 1.56 17.13
N ASN A 231 -11.12 2.65 17.81
CA ASN A 231 -10.21 3.69 17.32
C ASN A 231 -8.97 3.12 16.59
N SER A 232 -8.48 1.94 16.94
CA SER A 232 -7.30 1.35 16.31
C SER A 232 -7.47 0.80 14.88
N LYS A 233 -8.69 0.59 14.35
CA LYS A 233 -8.88 -0.05 13.02
C LYS A 233 -9.36 0.87 11.88
N ILE A 234 -9.73 2.10 12.19
CA ILE A 234 -10.12 3.12 11.19
C ILE A 234 -8.97 4.10 10.95
N ILE A 235 -8.03 4.20 11.90
CA ILE A 235 -6.85 5.06 11.83
C ILE A 235 -5.80 4.53 10.84
N SER A 236 -5.91 3.28 10.36
CA SER A 236 -5.07 2.82 9.26
C SER A 236 -5.76 3.07 7.91
N PRO A 237 -5.10 3.72 6.92
CA PRO A 237 -5.57 3.82 5.54
C PRO A 237 -5.48 2.47 4.79
N GLU A 238 -5.69 1.37 5.52
CA GLU A 238 -5.49 -0.02 5.10
C GLU A 238 -6.68 -0.55 4.28
N ILE A 239 -7.83 0.14 4.34
CA ILE A 239 -9.04 -0.29 3.62
C ILE A 239 -8.94 0.01 2.12
N ASN A 240 -8.12 0.98 1.69
CA ASN A 240 -7.93 1.31 0.27
C ASN A 240 -6.64 0.72 -0.35
N SER A 241 -5.82 0.00 0.41
CA SER A 241 -4.60 -0.67 -0.10
C SER A 241 -4.82 -2.18 -0.27
N ARG A 242 -6.02 -2.61 -0.67
CA ARG A 242 -6.28 -4.00 -1.08
C ARG A 242 -5.61 -4.37 -2.41
N ALA A 243 -4.97 -3.42 -3.09
CA ALA A 243 -4.02 -3.69 -4.16
C ALA A 243 -2.60 -3.43 -3.64
N SER A 244 -1.75 -4.47 -3.73
CA SER A 244 -0.29 -4.50 -3.49
C SER A 244 0.15 -4.06 -2.07
N ILE A 245 0.59 -4.93 -1.18
CA ILE A 245 1.83 -5.72 -1.22
C ILE A 245 1.66 -6.87 -0.21
N LEU A 246 2.02 -8.09 -0.61
CA LEU A 246 2.08 -9.25 0.28
C LEU A 246 3.16 -9.01 1.35
N SER A 247 2.74 -8.69 2.58
CA SER A 247 3.66 -8.61 3.71
C SER A 247 4.24 -9.98 4.06
N ALA A 248 5.47 -10.03 4.56
CA ALA A 248 6.13 -11.27 4.97
C ALA A 248 5.31 -12.08 5.98
N THR A 249 4.54 -11.38 6.82
CA THR A 249 3.65 -11.97 7.82
C THR A 249 2.52 -12.80 7.19
N LYS A 250 2.01 -12.40 6.02
CA LYS A 250 0.99 -13.17 5.28
C LYS A 250 1.59 -14.38 4.58
N LEU A 251 2.84 -14.32 4.11
CA LEU A 251 3.49 -15.47 3.49
C LEU A 251 3.76 -16.58 4.51
N THR A 252 4.20 -16.24 5.73
CA THR A 252 4.35 -17.22 6.81
C THR A 252 3.01 -17.83 7.21
N PHE A 253 1.94 -17.03 7.20
CA PHE A 253 0.58 -17.50 7.46
C PHE A 253 0.05 -18.43 6.34
N MET A 254 0.31 -18.12 5.06
CA MET A 254 -0.10 -18.99 3.93
C MET A 254 0.71 -20.28 3.85
N LEU A 255 2.02 -20.24 4.11
CA LEU A 255 2.86 -21.45 4.21
C LEU A 255 2.39 -22.38 5.34
N LYS A 256 2.00 -21.80 6.50
CA LYS A 256 1.43 -22.56 7.63
C LYS A 256 0.05 -23.16 7.33
N PHE A 257 -0.69 -22.59 6.38
CA PHE A 257 -1.99 -23.08 5.93
C PHE A 257 -1.89 -24.17 4.83
N LEU A 258 -0.79 -24.21 4.08
CA LEU A 258 -0.52 -25.20 3.02
C LEU A 258 0.20 -26.47 3.52
N MET A 259 0.92 -26.38 4.65
CA MET A 259 1.63 -27.53 5.24
C MET A 259 0.76 -28.76 5.62
N PRO A 260 -0.54 -28.66 5.97
CA PRO A 260 -1.36 -29.84 6.24
C PRO A 260 -1.69 -30.72 5.03
N TRP A 261 -1.37 -30.27 3.81
CA TRP A 261 -1.66 -31.00 2.56
C TRP A 261 -0.42 -31.66 1.92
N LEU A 262 0.75 -31.57 2.58
CA LEU A 262 2.03 -32.14 2.12
C LEU A 262 2.61 -33.19 3.09
N ALA A 263 1.80 -33.69 4.03
CA ALA A 263 2.08 -34.88 4.84
C ALA A 263 1.03 -35.95 4.51
#